data_AF-A0A4Z1A8X7-F1
#
_entry.id   AF-A0A4Z1A8X7-F1
#
_cell.length_a   1.000
_cell.length_b   1.000
_cell.length_c   1.000
_cell.angle_alpha   90.00
_cell.angle_beta   90.00
_cell.angle_gamma   90.00
#
_symmetry.space_group_name_H-M   'P 1'
#
loop_
_entity.id
_entity.type
_entity.pdbx_description
1 polymer ?
#
loop_
_entity_poly.entity_id
_entity_poly.type
_entity_poly.pdbx_seq_one_letter_code
_entity_poly.pdbx_strand_id
1 'polypeptide(L)'
;MEEYPKEYFIRHTEVLKLNSDDIKRIADEKKFGVHFESKFDSPEELLDESKYGTSQAKTSIRYLKEISVHGGYVWAEYSKLKKTIIGYVEPGTKIEIEEFIPNIPLDIKIFPKGKLFLKTLRFSIVQEIKPNELLMLKVRRPRQGTFVRWRSCQGKLTKVVKNGISNEIKEWTDLTSDLQEVVSFEYLREVGINGWKLQHLLMPIGRTMKDIDIYAMNTKNEAVFIQVTHLGDNKNKLKNLESYESNLIYITSDDKLGKTIPNVTIINTNKIFEWLKTKTEYLKRLSI
;
A
#
# COMPACT_ATOMS: atom_id res chain seq x y z
N MET A 1 4.58 21.02 -0.92
CA MET A 1 4.35 19.58 -1.07
C MET A 1 3.69 19.40 -2.42
N GLU A 2 4.36 18.76 -3.38
CA GLU A 2 3.67 18.32 -4.60
C GLU A 2 2.51 17.42 -4.19
N GLU A 3 1.30 17.77 -4.60
CA GLU A 3 0.14 16.91 -4.43
C GLU A 3 0.36 15.71 -5.35
N TYR A 4 0.90 14.63 -4.80
CA TYR A 4 1.04 13.38 -5.54
C TYR A 4 -0.30 13.03 -6.21
N PRO A 5 -0.29 12.56 -7.46
CA PRO A 5 -1.50 12.08 -8.11
C PRO A 5 -2.20 11.06 -7.21
N LYS A 6 -3.53 11.12 -7.16
CA LYS A 6 -4.29 10.30 -6.23
C LYS A 6 -4.19 8.82 -6.63
N GLU A 7 -3.72 8.02 -5.68
CA GLU A 7 -3.58 6.57 -5.81
C GLU A 7 -4.75 5.87 -5.14
N TYR A 8 -5.25 4.81 -5.78
CA TYR A 8 -6.42 4.07 -5.35
C TYR A 8 -6.14 2.58 -5.35
N PHE A 9 -6.81 1.88 -4.46
CA PHE A 9 -6.81 0.43 -4.39
C PHE A 9 -8.25 -0.08 -4.47
N ILE A 10 -8.48 -1.05 -5.35
CA ILE A 10 -9.75 -1.76 -5.46
C ILE A 10 -9.54 -3.27 -5.43
N ARG A 11 -10.38 -3.97 -4.67
CA ARG A 11 -10.46 -5.43 -4.65
C ARG A 11 -11.79 -5.91 -5.23
N HIS A 12 -11.70 -6.74 -6.24
CA HIS A 12 -12.80 -7.47 -6.83
C HIS A 12 -12.84 -8.85 -6.20
N THR A 13 -13.63 -8.97 -5.12
CA THR A 13 -13.83 -10.23 -4.38
C THR A 13 -15.06 -10.98 -4.89
N GLU A 14 -15.34 -12.16 -4.36
CA GLU A 14 -16.55 -12.95 -4.65
C GLU A 14 -17.86 -12.19 -4.40
N VAL A 15 -17.80 -11.14 -3.58
CA VAL A 15 -18.93 -10.24 -3.29
C VAL A 15 -19.42 -9.50 -4.53
N LEU A 16 -18.62 -9.42 -5.60
CA LEU A 16 -19.07 -8.88 -6.88
C LEU A 16 -20.31 -9.59 -7.45
N LYS A 17 -20.60 -10.83 -7.01
CA LYS A 17 -21.68 -11.67 -7.56
C LYS A 17 -21.64 -11.85 -9.09
N LEU A 18 -20.57 -11.37 -9.73
CA LEU A 18 -20.22 -11.58 -11.13
C LEU A 18 -19.65 -12.99 -11.30
N ASN A 19 -19.96 -13.62 -12.44
CA ASN A 19 -19.35 -14.89 -12.81
C ASN A 19 -17.87 -14.66 -13.21
N SER A 20 -17.09 -15.72 -13.36
CA SER A 20 -15.67 -15.60 -13.69
C SER A 20 -15.43 -15.01 -15.09
N ASP A 21 -16.34 -15.23 -16.03
CA ASP A 21 -16.24 -14.75 -17.42
C ASP A 21 -16.47 -13.24 -17.50
N ASP A 22 -17.39 -12.70 -16.72
CA ASP A 22 -17.64 -11.26 -16.59
C ASP A 22 -16.42 -10.55 -16.02
N ILE A 23 -15.84 -11.11 -14.95
CA ILE A 23 -14.63 -10.56 -14.33
C ILE A 23 -13.45 -10.63 -15.32
N LYS A 24 -13.33 -11.73 -16.06
CA LYS A 24 -12.32 -11.89 -17.11
C LYS A 24 -12.52 -10.83 -18.20
N ARG A 25 -13.74 -10.62 -18.67
CA ARG A 25 -14.07 -9.60 -19.68
C ARG A 25 -13.67 -8.20 -19.22
N ILE A 26 -13.99 -7.82 -17.98
CA ILE A 26 -13.60 -6.50 -17.41
C ILE A 26 -12.08 -6.36 -17.39
N ALA A 27 -11.37 -7.40 -16.95
CA ALA A 27 -9.91 -7.38 -16.89
C ALA A 27 -9.27 -7.31 -18.29
N ASP A 28 -9.79 -8.05 -19.26
CA ASP A 28 -9.31 -8.10 -20.65
C ASP A 28 -9.62 -6.79 -21.39
N GLU A 29 -10.76 -6.15 -21.09
CA GLU A 29 -11.11 -4.81 -21.56
C GLU A 29 -10.35 -3.68 -20.86
N LYS A 30 -9.42 -4.02 -19.96
CA LYS A 30 -8.59 -3.06 -19.19
C LYS A 30 -9.46 -2.07 -18.41
N LYS A 31 -10.52 -2.57 -17.79
CA LYS A 31 -11.41 -1.80 -16.93
C LYS A 31 -11.21 -2.19 -15.47
N PHE A 32 -11.76 -1.38 -14.59
CA PHE A 32 -12.14 -1.76 -13.22
C PHE A 32 -13.49 -1.12 -12.93
N GLY A 33 -14.20 -1.63 -11.93
CA GLY A 33 -15.50 -1.05 -11.60
C GLY A 33 -16.05 -1.44 -10.24
N VAL A 34 -17.03 -0.67 -9.80
CA VAL A 34 -17.75 -0.96 -8.56
C VAL A 34 -19.18 -1.34 -8.86
N HIS A 35 -19.67 -2.28 -8.07
CA HIS A 35 -21.08 -2.63 -8.04
C HIS A 35 -21.59 -2.39 -6.62
N PHE A 36 -22.80 -1.86 -6.54
CA PHE A 36 -23.57 -1.76 -5.30
C PHE A 36 -25.02 -1.98 -5.67
N GLU A 37 -25.76 -2.50 -4.70
CA GLU A 37 -27.19 -2.73 -4.80
C GLU A 37 -27.89 -1.45 -5.25
N SER A 38 -28.67 -1.54 -6.32
CA SER A 38 -29.43 -0.40 -6.81
C SER A 38 -30.79 -0.86 -7.27
N LYS A 39 -31.83 -0.19 -6.77
CA LYS A 39 -33.20 -0.30 -7.29
C LYS A 39 -33.43 0.60 -8.51
N PHE A 40 -32.38 1.31 -8.92
CA PHE A 40 -32.35 2.36 -9.93
C PHE A 40 -31.99 1.80 -11.30
N ASP A 41 -32.54 2.39 -12.36
CA ASP A 41 -32.28 1.99 -13.74
C ASP A 41 -31.65 3.11 -14.59
N SER A 42 -31.71 4.37 -14.13
CA SER A 42 -31.13 5.47 -14.90
C SER A 42 -29.65 5.66 -14.56
N PRO A 43 -28.80 5.98 -15.55
CA PRO A 43 -27.40 6.30 -15.33
C PRO A 43 -27.17 7.40 -14.29
N GLU A 44 -28.03 8.42 -14.29
CA GLU A 44 -27.94 9.56 -13.39
C GLU A 44 -28.11 9.12 -11.93
N GLU A 45 -29.09 8.26 -11.66
CA GLU A 45 -29.33 7.73 -10.31
C GLU A 45 -28.26 6.74 -9.89
N LEU A 46 -27.78 5.91 -10.81
CA LEU A 46 -26.71 4.94 -10.55
C LEU A 46 -25.38 5.61 -10.18
N LEU A 47 -25.18 6.84 -10.62
CA LEU A 47 -24.00 7.64 -10.28
C LEU A 47 -24.27 8.64 -9.15
N ASP A 48 -25.49 8.82 -8.67
CA ASP A 48 -25.75 9.71 -7.54
C ASP A 48 -25.39 9.04 -6.19
N GLU A 49 -24.33 9.53 -5.54
CA GLU A 49 -23.88 8.99 -4.26
C GLU A 49 -24.93 9.15 -3.14
N SER A 50 -25.81 10.15 -3.23
CA SER A 50 -26.82 10.40 -2.19
C SER A 50 -27.89 9.30 -2.13
N LYS A 51 -28.10 8.59 -3.24
CA LYS A 51 -29.10 7.53 -3.41
C LYS A 51 -28.75 6.22 -2.72
N TYR A 52 -27.49 6.01 -2.37
CA TYR A 52 -27.04 4.75 -1.76
C TYR A 52 -27.20 4.74 -0.24
N GLY A 53 -27.65 3.63 0.34
CA GLY A 53 -27.90 3.53 1.79
C GLY A 53 -26.64 3.41 2.66
N THR A 54 -25.54 2.87 2.12
CA THR A 54 -24.33 2.58 2.90
C THR A 54 -23.20 3.57 2.63
N SER A 55 -22.47 3.96 3.68
CA SER A 55 -21.32 4.88 3.57
C SER A 55 -20.24 4.36 2.61
N GLN A 56 -20.05 3.03 2.55
CA GLN A 56 -19.14 2.38 1.62
C GLN A 56 -19.54 2.58 0.16
N ALA A 57 -20.83 2.42 -0.18
CA ALA A 57 -21.33 2.64 -1.52
C ALA A 57 -21.18 4.11 -1.93
N LYS A 58 -21.60 5.05 -1.06
CA LYS A 58 -21.43 6.50 -1.31
C LYS A 58 -19.97 6.83 -1.59
N THR A 59 -19.07 6.35 -0.74
CA THR A 59 -17.62 6.62 -0.84
C THR A 59 -17.03 6.05 -2.13
N SER A 60 -17.46 4.87 -2.54
CA SER A 60 -16.95 4.22 -3.74
C SER A 60 -17.41 4.91 -5.02
N ILE A 61 -18.67 5.35 -5.08
CA ILE A 61 -19.19 6.16 -6.19
C ILE A 61 -18.46 7.51 -6.25
N ARG A 62 -18.24 8.16 -5.09
CA ARG A 62 -17.46 9.39 -5.00
C ARG A 62 -16.04 9.22 -5.54
N TYR A 63 -15.35 8.13 -5.19
CA TYR A 63 -14.00 7.86 -5.69
C TYR A 63 -13.99 7.56 -7.18
N LEU A 64 -15.00 6.84 -7.70
CA LEU A 64 -15.12 6.60 -9.13
C LEU A 64 -15.30 7.93 -9.90
N LYS A 65 -16.18 8.82 -9.41
CA LYS A 65 -16.34 10.18 -9.96
C LYS A 65 -15.06 11.00 -9.88
N GLU A 66 -14.36 10.94 -8.75
CA GLU A 66 -13.12 11.66 -8.56
C GLU A 66 -12.05 11.24 -9.56
N ILE A 67 -11.87 9.93 -9.78
CA ILE A 67 -10.95 9.42 -10.80
C ILE A 67 -11.42 9.81 -12.20
N SER A 68 -12.71 9.73 -12.48
CA SER A 68 -13.28 10.14 -13.77
C SER A 68 -12.98 11.62 -14.09
N VAL A 69 -13.08 12.51 -13.11
CA VAL A 69 -12.87 13.95 -13.31
C VAL A 69 -11.38 14.32 -13.34
N HIS A 70 -10.58 13.77 -12.41
CA HIS A 70 -9.21 14.23 -12.18
C HIS A 70 -8.13 13.27 -12.66
N GLY A 71 -8.52 12.10 -13.17
CA GLY A 71 -7.63 10.99 -13.38
C GLY A 71 -7.17 10.34 -12.07
N GLY A 72 -6.47 9.22 -12.18
CA GLY A 72 -5.97 8.51 -11.01
C GLY A 72 -5.22 7.24 -11.33
N TYR A 73 -4.34 6.84 -10.40
CA TYR A 73 -3.59 5.59 -10.48
C TYR A 73 -4.31 4.54 -9.65
N VAL A 74 -4.59 3.37 -10.23
CA VAL A 74 -5.40 2.34 -9.56
C VAL A 74 -4.67 1.02 -9.56
N TRP A 75 -4.70 0.37 -8.41
CA TRP A 75 -4.37 -1.04 -8.23
C TRP A 75 -5.66 -1.84 -8.11
N ALA A 76 -5.92 -2.72 -9.08
CA ALA A 76 -7.12 -3.55 -9.15
C ALA A 76 -6.77 -5.03 -8.98
N GLU A 77 -7.25 -5.64 -7.89
CA GLU A 77 -7.09 -7.07 -7.62
C GLU A 77 -8.33 -7.86 -8.03
N TYR A 78 -8.15 -8.91 -8.82
CA TYR A 78 -9.20 -9.80 -9.29
C TYR A 78 -9.06 -11.18 -8.65
N SER A 79 -9.73 -11.42 -7.52
CA SER A 79 -9.50 -12.62 -6.71
C SER A 79 -9.77 -13.92 -7.46
N LYS A 80 -10.86 -13.97 -8.25
CA LYS A 80 -11.23 -15.15 -9.06
C LYS A 80 -10.24 -15.47 -10.18
N LEU A 81 -9.55 -14.45 -10.69
CA LEU A 81 -8.58 -14.60 -11.77
C LEU A 81 -7.15 -14.80 -11.26
N LYS A 82 -6.91 -14.62 -9.94
CA LYS A 82 -5.56 -14.51 -9.36
C LYS A 82 -4.70 -13.50 -10.12
N LYS A 83 -5.34 -12.43 -10.62
CA LYS A 83 -4.74 -11.41 -11.49
C LYS A 83 -4.78 -10.07 -10.79
N THR A 84 -3.69 -9.32 -10.92
CA THR A 84 -3.62 -7.93 -10.48
C THR A 84 -3.32 -7.08 -11.70
N ILE A 85 -4.09 -6.02 -11.86
CA ILE A 85 -3.85 -5.00 -12.87
C ILE A 85 -3.55 -3.69 -12.15
N ILE A 86 -2.53 -2.98 -12.61
CA ILE A 86 -2.30 -1.60 -12.25
C ILE A 86 -2.45 -0.72 -13.48
N GLY A 87 -2.86 0.53 -13.29
CA GLY A 87 -2.99 1.43 -14.41
C GLY A 87 -3.27 2.87 -14.05
N TYR A 88 -3.35 3.69 -15.08
CA TYR A 88 -3.74 5.09 -15.02
C TYR A 88 -5.07 5.30 -15.76
N VAL A 89 -5.92 6.15 -15.22
CA VAL A 89 -7.14 6.65 -15.87
C VAL A 89 -6.93 8.12 -16.18
N GLU A 90 -7.21 8.53 -17.42
CA GLU A 90 -7.11 9.94 -17.82
C GLU A 90 -8.23 10.79 -17.19
N PRO A 91 -7.96 12.08 -16.90
CA PRO A 91 -9.00 13.03 -16.55
C PRO A 91 -10.06 13.12 -17.66
N GLY A 92 -11.33 13.22 -17.28
CA GLY A 92 -12.46 13.25 -18.20
C GLY A 92 -12.90 11.88 -18.73
N THR A 93 -12.29 10.78 -18.29
CA THR A 93 -12.73 9.43 -18.70
C THR A 93 -14.18 9.18 -18.26
N LYS A 94 -15.07 8.90 -19.20
CA LYS A 94 -16.49 8.64 -18.94
C LYS A 94 -16.66 7.37 -18.11
N ILE A 95 -17.51 7.44 -17.07
CA ILE A 95 -17.96 6.24 -16.35
C ILE A 95 -18.97 5.50 -17.23
N GLU A 96 -18.66 4.25 -17.56
CA GLU A 96 -19.55 3.36 -18.30
C GLU A 96 -20.42 2.57 -17.31
N ILE A 97 -21.66 2.30 -17.69
CA ILE A 97 -22.58 1.48 -16.91
C ILE A 97 -22.84 0.23 -17.71
N GLU A 98 -22.46 -0.90 -17.14
CA GLU A 98 -22.59 -2.22 -17.76
C GLU A 98 -23.60 -3.04 -16.97
N GLU A 99 -24.59 -3.57 -17.68
CA GLU A 99 -25.62 -4.43 -17.11
C GLU A 99 -25.17 -5.89 -17.18
N PHE A 100 -25.31 -6.62 -16.07
CA PHE A 100 -25.03 -8.03 -15.97
C PHE A 100 -26.22 -8.78 -15.38
N ILE A 101 -26.47 -9.98 -15.90
CA ILE A 101 -27.43 -10.93 -15.35
C ILE A 101 -26.62 -11.99 -14.59
N PRO A 102 -26.62 -11.99 -13.26
CA PRO A 102 -25.84 -12.96 -12.51
C PRO A 102 -26.44 -14.37 -12.64
N ASN A 103 -25.58 -15.35 -12.85
CA ASN A 103 -25.94 -16.78 -12.90
C ASN A 103 -26.10 -17.41 -11.49
N ILE A 104 -26.38 -16.60 -10.47
CA ILE A 104 -26.62 -17.06 -9.10
C ILE A 104 -27.97 -16.53 -8.60
N PRO A 105 -28.70 -17.27 -7.74
CA PRO A 105 -29.92 -16.77 -7.13
C PRO A 105 -29.64 -15.46 -6.41
N LEU A 106 -30.25 -14.37 -6.89
CA LEU A 106 -30.20 -13.09 -6.21
C LEU A 106 -31.30 -13.02 -5.18
N ASP A 107 -30.98 -12.49 -4.00
CA ASP A 107 -32.02 -12.07 -3.07
C ASP A 107 -32.80 -10.92 -3.71
N ILE A 108 -34.06 -11.18 -4.07
CA ILE A 108 -34.96 -10.24 -4.74
C ILE A 108 -35.20 -8.99 -3.88
N LYS A 109 -35.04 -9.07 -2.54
CA LYS A 109 -35.13 -7.89 -1.67
C LYS A 109 -33.98 -6.92 -1.91
N ILE A 110 -32.83 -7.46 -2.32
CA ILE A 110 -31.58 -6.74 -2.53
C ILE A 110 -31.43 -6.33 -4.01
N PHE A 111 -31.86 -7.21 -4.92
CA PHE A 111 -31.82 -7.04 -6.36
C PHE A 111 -33.22 -7.22 -6.95
N PRO A 112 -34.14 -6.26 -6.74
CA PRO A 112 -35.55 -6.41 -7.10
C PRO A 112 -35.81 -6.61 -8.59
N LYS A 113 -34.81 -6.40 -9.44
CA LYS A 113 -34.90 -6.55 -10.91
C LYS A 113 -34.05 -7.68 -11.47
N GLY A 114 -33.35 -8.45 -10.61
CA GLY A 114 -32.49 -9.55 -11.07
C GLY A 114 -31.27 -9.11 -11.90
N LYS A 115 -30.94 -7.81 -11.89
CA LYS A 115 -29.86 -7.20 -12.68
C LYS A 115 -28.77 -6.63 -11.77
N LEU A 116 -27.54 -6.65 -12.24
CA LEU A 116 -26.39 -5.98 -11.62
C LEU A 116 -25.88 -4.88 -12.55
N PHE A 117 -25.74 -3.67 -12.02
CA PHE A 117 -25.15 -2.55 -12.75
C PHE A 117 -23.74 -2.27 -12.24
N LEU A 118 -22.75 -2.58 -13.07
CA LEU A 118 -21.36 -2.27 -12.80
C LEU A 118 -21.03 -0.89 -13.36
N LYS A 119 -20.43 -0.04 -12.53
CA LYS A 119 -19.95 1.29 -12.93
C LYS A 119 -18.45 1.18 -13.16
N THR A 120 -18.02 1.29 -14.42
CA THR A 120 -16.65 0.99 -14.84
C THR A 120 -15.91 2.22 -15.35
N LEU A 121 -14.60 2.20 -15.18
CA LEU A 121 -13.65 3.11 -15.82
C LEU A 121 -12.61 2.28 -16.56
N ARG A 122 -12.17 2.79 -17.71
CA ARG A 122 -11.12 2.17 -18.53
C ARG A 122 -9.75 2.79 -18.20
N PHE A 123 -8.74 1.94 -18.13
CA PHE A 123 -7.34 2.37 -18.05
C PHE A 123 -6.84 2.88 -19.40
N SER A 124 -6.12 4.00 -19.41
CA SER A 124 -5.34 4.46 -20.57
C SER A 124 -3.98 3.76 -20.64
N ILE A 125 -3.36 3.53 -19.48
CA ILE A 125 -2.11 2.79 -19.31
C ILE A 125 -2.39 1.61 -18.39
N VAL A 126 -1.94 0.41 -18.76
CA VAL A 126 -2.21 -0.81 -17.99
C VAL A 126 -0.96 -1.70 -17.93
N GLN A 127 -0.74 -2.31 -16.77
CA GLN A 127 0.27 -3.35 -16.57
C GLN A 127 -0.35 -4.48 -15.74
N GLU A 128 -0.06 -5.73 -16.13
CA GLU A 128 -0.43 -6.91 -15.35
C GLU A 128 0.71 -7.26 -14.40
N ILE A 129 0.39 -7.49 -13.13
CA ILE A 129 1.36 -7.72 -12.06
C ILE A 129 1.30 -9.18 -11.62
N LYS A 130 2.44 -9.87 -11.70
CA LYS A 130 2.55 -11.27 -11.25
C LYS A 130 2.51 -11.38 -9.73
N PRO A 131 2.20 -12.57 -9.18
CA PRO A 131 2.17 -12.77 -7.73
C PRO A 131 3.46 -12.41 -6.99
N ASN A 132 4.62 -12.58 -7.62
CA ASN A 132 5.95 -12.30 -7.05
C ASN A 132 6.51 -10.91 -7.38
N GLU A 133 5.77 -10.07 -8.12
CA GLU A 133 6.17 -8.69 -8.45
C GLU A 133 5.53 -7.69 -7.48
N LEU A 134 6.21 -6.56 -7.27
CA LEU A 134 5.78 -5.42 -6.45
C LEU A 134 5.38 -5.81 -5.02
N LEU A 135 6.12 -6.73 -4.41
CA LEU A 135 5.82 -7.21 -3.04
C LEU A 135 5.84 -6.05 -2.03
N MET A 136 6.72 -5.07 -2.25
CA MET A 136 6.80 -3.84 -1.45
C MET A 136 5.48 -3.05 -1.43
N LEU A 137 4.70 -3.08 -2.52
CA LEU A 137 3.38 -2.43 -2.58
C LEU A 137 2.31 -3.33 -1.97
N LYS A 138 2.36 -4.64 -2.24
CA LYS A 138 1.40 -5.62 -1.69
C LYS A 138 1.37 -5.64 -0.16
N VAL A 139 2.51 -5.49 0.52
CA VAL A 139 2.57 -5.40 1.99
C VAL A 139 1.78 -4.22 2.53
N ARG A 140 1.74 -3.10 1.79
CA ARG A 140 1.06 -1.87 2.20
C ARG A 140 -0.41 -1.82 1.75
N ARG A 141 -0.93 -2.91 1.18
CA ARG A 141 -2.32 -3.04 0.75
C ARG A 141 -3.26 -2.64 1.90
N PRO A 142 -4.27 -1.80 1.65
CA PRO A 142 -5.27 -1.46 2.67
C PRO A 142 -5.89 -2.75 3.23
N ARG A 143 -5.99 -2.92 4.55
CA ARG A 143 -6.55 -4.17 5.10
C ARG A 143 -8.07 -4.24 4.94
N GLN A 144 -8.74 -3.10 5.06
CA GLN A 144 -10.19 -2.97 4.97
C GLN A 144 -10.62 -2.13 3.76
N GLY A 145 -11.89 -2.26 3.38
CA GLY A 145 -12.48 -1.53 2.27
C GLY A 145 -12.35 -2.24 0.92
N THR A 146 -13.38 -2.12 0.10
CA THR A 146 -13.40 -2.66 -1.27
C THR A 146 -12.73 -1.71 -2.25
N PHE A 147 -12.98 -0.41 -2.10
CA PHE A 147 -12.39 0.64 -2.94
C PHE A 147 -11.99 1.82 -2.05
N VAL A 148 -10.70 2.15 -2.03
CA VAL A 148 -10.14 3.14 -1.10
C VAL A 148 -9.07 4.00 -1.77
N ARG A 149 -8.90 5.23 -1.28
CA ARG A 149 -7.68 6.00 -1.55
C ARG A 149 -6.51 5.37 -0.83
N TRP A 150 -5.43 5.08 -1.54
CA TRP A 150 -4.29 4.32 -1.05
C TRP A 150 -3.16 5.24 -0.57
N ARG A 151 -3.42 6.00 0.50
CA ARG A 151 -2.46 7.00 1.03
C ARG A 151 -1.11 6.42 1.44
N SER A 152 -1.11 5.18 1.93
CA SER A 152 0.14 4.48 2.30
C SER A 152 0.99 4.11 1.09
N CYS A 153 0.52 4.24 -0.15
CA CYS A 153 1.34 3.98 -1.32
C CYS A 153 2.35 5.11 -1.61
N GLN A 154 2.04 6.35 -1.18
CA GLN A 154 2.95 7.51 -1.19
C GLN A 154 3.64 7.77 -2.55
N GLY A 155 2.89 7.67 -3.66
CA GLY A 155 3.41 7.97 -5.00
C GLY A 155 4.14 6.80 -5.66
N LYS A 156 4.29 5.66 -4.99
CA LYS A 156 5.04 4.52 -5.54
C LYS A 156 4.27 3.79 -6.64
N LEU A 157 2.95 3.70 -6.56
CA LEU A 157 2.14 3.16 -7.66
C LEU A 157 2.27 4.05 -8.89
N THR A 158 2.26 5.38 -8.68
CA THR A 158 2.47 6.37 -9.74
C THR A 158 3.82 6.17 -10.43
N LYS A 159 4.91 6.03 -9.65
CA LYS A 159 6.26 5.75 -10.20
C LYS A 159 6.26 4.48 -11.05
N VAL A 160 5.68 3.38 -10.55
CA VAL A 160 5.64 2.09 -11.27
C VAL A 160 4.81 2.17 -12.55
N VAL A 161 3.64 2.81 -12.51
CA VAL A 161 2.79 2.92 -13.70
C VAL A 161 3.47 3.77 -14.78
N LYS A 162 4.20 4.83 -14.41
CA LYS A 162 4.92 5.70 -15.34
C LYS A 162 6.21 5.09 -15.89
N ASN A 163 7.00 4.45 -15.03
CA ASN A 163 8.38 4.03 -15.34
C ASN A 163 8.51 2.52 -15.57
N GLY A 164 7.45 1.74 -15.36
CA GLY A 164 7.45 0.29 -15.38
C GLY A 164 7.78 -0.35 -14.03
N ILE A 165 7.75 -1.68 -13.98
CA ILE A 165 7.98 -2.49 -12.77
C ILE A 165 9.42 -2.34 -12.23
N SER A 166 10.37 -1.86 -13.04
CA SER A 166 11.76 -1.68 -12.60
C SER A 166 11.85 -0.52 -11.60
N ASN A 167 11.80 -0.85 -10.30
CA ASN A 167 12.02 0.07 -9.20
C ASN A 167 13.49 0.01 -8.76
N GLU A 168 14.41 0.46 -9.62
CA GLU A 168 15.81 0.60 -9.19
C GLU A 168 15.85 1.47 -7.91
N ILE A 169 16.32 0.89 -6.80
CA ILE A 169 16.46 1.59 -5.53
C ILE A 169 17.76 2.39 -5.61
N LYS A 170 17.64 3.70 -5.79
CA LYS A 170 18.79 4.62 -5.94
C LYS A 170 19.11 5.35 -4.65
N GLU A 171 18.10 5.56 -3.82
CA GLU A 171 18.20 6.23 -2.54
C GLU A 171 17.41 5.52 -1.45
N TRP A 172 17.73 5.81 -0.19
CA TRP A 172 17.04 5.26 0.99
C TRP A 172 15.52 5.50 0.95
N THR A 173 15.09 6.61 0.36
CA THR A 173 13.68 7.03 0.25
C THR A 173 12.88 6.16 -0.74
N ASP A 174 13.55 5.44 -1.64
CA ASP A 174 12.90 4.53 -2.59
C ASP A 174 12.36 3.29 -1.88
N LEU A 175 12.97 2.89 -0.75
CA LEU A 175 12.46 1.85 0.14
C LEU A 175 11.15 2.28 0.82
N THR A 176 10.22 1.36 1.04
CA THR A 176 9.06 1.64 1.91
C THR A 176 9.52 1.68 3.36
N SER A 177 8.75 2.31 4.26
CA SER A 177 9.06 2.29 5.70
C SER A 177 9.29 0.88 6.22
N ASP A 178 8.43 -0.07 5.81
CA ASP A 178 8.54 -1.48 6.19
C ASP A 178 9.88 -2.10 5.72
N LEU A 179 10.33 -1.75 4.50
CA LEU A 179 11.61 -2.23 3.99
C LEU A 179 12.81 -1.52 4.64
N GLN A 180 12.68 -0.24 4.98
CA GLN A 180 13.71 0.50 5.73
C GLN A 180 13.96 -0.16 7.09
N GLU A 181 12.90 -0.61 7.76
CA GLU A 181 13.01 -1.35 9.02
C GLU A 181 13.67 -2.73 8.82
N VAL A 182 13.26 -3.49 7.80
CA VAL A 182 13.88 -4.79 7.47
C VAL A 182 15.36 -4.65 7.15
N VAL A 183 15.73 -3.69 6.30
CA VAL A 183 17.14 -3.43 5.93
C VAL A 183 17.95 -2.98 7.15
N SER A 184 17.36 -2.18 8.03
CA SER A 184 18.01 -1.74 9.28
C SER A 184 18.27 -2.91 10.23
N PHE A 185 17.31 -3.83 10.36
CA PHE A 185 17.49 -5.06 11.13
C PHE A 185 18.63 -5.91 10.56
N GLU A 186 18.63 -6.13 9.24
CA GLU A 186 19.67 -6.92 8.57
C GLU A 186 21.07 -6.31 8.70
N TYR A 187 21.17 -4.98 8.58
CA TYR A 187 22.42 -4.25 8.83
C TYR A 187 22.96 -4.52 10.24
N LEU A 188 22.10 -4.40 11.27
CA LEU A 188 22.50 -4.63 12.66
C LEU A 188 22.77 -6.11 12.99
N ARG A 189 22.15 -7.03 12.26
CA ARG A 189 22.42 -8.47 12.35
C ARG A 189 23.79 -8.82 11.78
N GLU A 190 24.18 -8.20 10.66
CA GLU A 190 25.42 -8.52 9.98
C GLU A 190 26.62 -7.71 10.51
N VAL A 191 26.48 -6.40 10.59
CA VAL A 191 27.55 -5.45 10.96
C VAL A 191 27.68 -5.35 12.48
N GLY A 192 26.55 -5.26 13.18
CA GLY A 192 26.52 -5.05 14.62
C GLY A 192 26.81 -3.62 15.05
N ILE A 193 26.80 -3.43 16.37
CA ILE A 193 27.09 -2.16 17.03
C ILE A 193 27.55 -2.43 18.47
N ASN A 194 28.44 -1.59 19.01
CA ASN A 194 28.92 -1.69 20.40
C ASN A 194 29.41 -3.11 20.81
N GLY A 195 30.04 -3.82 19.86
CA GLY A 195 30.59 -5.16 20.08
C GLY A 195 29.56 -6.29 20.12
N TRP A 196 28.31 -6.05 19.75
CA TRP A 196 27.26 -7.08 19.63
C TRP A 196 26.54 -7.00 18.28
N LYS A 197 25.84 -8.08 17.92
CA LYS A 197 24.98 -8.15 16.72
C LYS A 197 23.57 -8.52 17.11
N LEU A 198 22.57 -8.17 16.30
CA LEU A 198 21.23 -8.74 16.47
C LEU A 198 21.26 -10.23 16.12
N GLN A 199 20.49 -11.04 16.84
CA GLN A 199 20.42 -12.49 16.64
C GLN A 199 19.01 -12.96 16.33
N HIS A 200 18.01 -12.51 17.11
CA HIS A 200 16.63 -12.95 16.98
C HIS A 200 15.67 -11.77 17.00
N LEU A 201 14.67 -11.79 16.12
CA LEU A 201 13.49 -10.96 16.28
C LEU A 201 12.64 -11.54 17.41
N LEU A 202 12.22 -10.68 18.34
CA LEU A 202 11.28 -11.05 19.40
C LEU A 202 9.84 -10.76 18.99
N MET A 203 9.63 -9.88 18.00
CA MET A 203 8.34 -9.59 17.38
C MET A 203 8.49 -9.33 15.87
N PRO A 204 7.40 -9.45 15.08
CA PRO A 204 7.41 -9.02 13.69
C PRO A 204 7.70 -7.51 13.57
N ILE A 205 8.53 -7.15 12.59
CA ILE A 205 8.85 -5.77 12.21
C ILE A 205 7.58 -5.02 11.73
N GLY A 206 7.49 -3.71 11.97
CA GLY A 206 6.47 -2.83 11.37
C GLY A 206 5.05 -3.02 11.91
N ARG A 207 4.92 -3.46 13.16
CA ARG A 207 3.62 -3.62 13.84
C ARG A 207 3.11 -2.29 14.38
N THR A 208 1.86 -2.29 14.87
CA THR A 208 1.23 -1.13 15.53
C THR A 208 1.80 -0.85 16.93
N MET A 209 3.11 -1.09 17.11
CA MET A 209 3.82 -0.66 18.30
C MET A 209 3.91 0.87 18.24
N LYS A 210 3.64 1.52 19.37
CA LYS A 210 3.43 2.97 19.39
C LYS A 210 4.72 3.73 19.13
N ASP A 211 5.84 3.23 19.67
CA ASP A 211 7.07 4.00 19.80
C ASP A 211 8.33 3.29 19.28
N ILE A 212 8.22 2.01 18.89
CA ILE A 212 9.35 1.21 18.38
C ILE A 212 8.92 0.47 17.11
N ASP A 213 9.84 0.29 16.17
CA ASP A 213 9.56 -0.42 14.91
C ASP A 213 10.11 -1.86 14.93
N ILE A 214 11.20 -2.10 15.69
CA ILE A 214 11.87 -3.40 15.79
C ILE A 214 12.14 -3.72 17.27
N TYR A 215 11.78 -4.95 17.66
CA TYR A 215 12.11 -5.52 18.96
C TYR A 215 12.85 -6.84 18.77
N ALA A 216 14.08 -6.91 19.27
CA ALA A 216 15.01 -8.00 18.99
C ALA A 216 15.89 -8.32 20.21
N MET A 217 16.62 -9.42 20.11
CA MET A 217 17.63 -9.86 21.07
C MET A 217 19.02 -9.83 20.41
N ASN A 218 20.03 -9.33 21.12
CA ASN A 218 21.42 -9.30 20.66
C ASN A 218 22.21 -10.57 21.05
N THR A 219 23.44 -10.67 20.57
CA THR A 219 24.38 -11.77 20.88
C THR A 219 24.84 -11.82 22.35
N LYS A 220 24.46 -10.84 23.18
CA LYS A 220 24.65 -10.85 24.64
C LYS A 220 23.38 -11.29 25.38
N ASN A 221 22.35 -11.75 24.65
CA ASN A 221 21.02 -12.10 25.18
C ASN A 221 20.28 -10.92 25.81
N GLU A 222 20.61 -9.69 25.42
CA GLU A 222 19.92 -8.50 25.89
C GLU A 222 18.83 -8.10 24.90
N ALA A 223 17.72 -7.59 25.44
CA ALA A 223 16.68 -6.93 24.65
C ALA A 223 17.22 -5.67 23.98
N VAL A 224 16.83 -5.44 22.72
CA VAL A 224 17.17 -4.26 21.93
C VAL A 224 15.89 -3.69 21.32
N PHE A 225 15.71 -2.38 21.49
CA PHE A 225 14.58 -1.63 20.94
C PHE A 225 15.09 -0.68 19.87
N ILE A 226 14.43 -0.63 18.71
CA ILE A 226 14.89 0.17 17.58
C ILE A 226 13.73 0.95 17.00
N GLN A 227 13.92 2.25 16.84
CA GLN A 227 13.03 3.12 16.09
C GLN A 227 13.76 3.60 14.82
N VAL A 228 13.10 3.44 13.68
CA VAL A 228 13.52 3.91 12.37
C VAL A 228 12.68 5.12 11.99
N THR A 229 13.33 6.24 11.63
CA THR A 229 12.63 7.46 11.21
C THR A 229 13.28 8.05 9.98
N HIS A 230 12.44 8.37 8.99
CA HIS A 230 12.87 8.89 7.70
C HIS A 230 12.82 10.41 7.63
N LEU A 231 11.76 11.04 8.15
CA LEU A 231 11.51 12.49 8.11
C LEU A 231 10.50 12.88 9.22
N GLY A 232 10.73 13.96 9.97
CA GLY A 232 9.74 14.51 10.92
C GLY A 232 10.32 15.14 12.18
N ASP A 233 9.44 15.71 13.01
CA ASP A 233 9.78 16.32 14.31
C ASP A 233 10.28 15.25 15.29
N ASN A 234 11.58 15.01 15.22
CA ASN A 234 12.29 13.97 15.95
C ASN A 234 12.16 14.14 17.48
N LYS A 235 11.90 15.35 17.98
CA LYS A 235 11.89 15.65 19.42
C LYS A 235 10.79 14.91 20.19
N ASN A 236 9.58 14.83 19.64
CA ASN A 236 8.45 14.20 20.33
C ASN A 236 8.57 12.67 20.36
N LYS A 237 9.06 12.05 19.28
CA LYS A 237 9.31 10.61 19.23
C LYS A 237 10.38 10.19 20.23
N LEU A 238 11.46 10.97 20.30
CA LEU A 238 12.57 10.70 21.18
C LEU A 238 12.19 10.77 22.66
N LYS A 239 11.27 11.66 23.04
CA LYS A 239 10.76 11.73 24.42
C LYS A 239 10.02 10.46 24.84
N ASN A 240 9.24 9.85 23.95
CA ASN A 240 8.53 8.60 24.28
C ASN A 240 9.49 7.43 24.51
N LEU A 241 10.65 7.49 23.86
CA LEU A 241 11.68 6.47 23.93
C LEU A 241 12.49 6.48 25.25
N GLU A 242 12.44 7.56 26.03
CA GLU A 242 13.09 7.65 27.36
C GLU A 242 12.56 6.61 28.35
N SER A 243 11.36 6.08 28.12
CA SER A 243 10.74 5.05 28.97
C SER A 243 11.31 3.63 28.77
N TYR A 244 12.16 3.42 27.77
CA TYR A 244 12.75 2.10 27.50
C TYR A 244 14.11 1.98 28.20
N GLU A 245 14.19 1.07 29.17
CA GLU A 245 15.30 1.01 30.13
C GLU A 245 16.60 0.38 29.58
N SER A 246 16.67 -0.10 28.33
CA SER A 246 17.88 -0.80 27.84
C SER A 246 18.06 -0.80 26.31
N ASN A 247 19.31 -0.62 25.85
CA ASN A 247 19.77 -0.83 24.47
C ASN A 247 18.85 -0.27 23.36
N LEU A 248 18.58 1.03 23.45
CA LEU A 248 17.77 1.74 22.48
C LEU A 248 18.60 2.25 21.31
N ILE A 249 18.17 1.94 20.09
CA ILE A 249 18.75 2.43 18.84
C ILE A 249 17.77 3.36 18.14
N TYR A 250 18.25 4.54 17.73
CA TYR A 250 17.51 5.47 16.91
C TYR A 250 18.16 5.61 15.52
N ILE A 251 17.46 5.19 14.49
CA ILE A 251 17.94 5.23 13.10
C ILE A 251 17.30 6.41 12.39
N THR A 252 18.11 7.35 11.91
CA THR A 252 17.63 8.62 11.34
C THR A 252 18.54 9.13 10.23
N SER A 253 18.03 9.98 9.35
CA SER A 253 18.83 10.77 8.40
C SER A 253 19.34 12.08 9.00
N ASP A 254 18.89 12.45 10.20
CA ASP A 254 19.23 13.72 10.86
C ASP A 254 20.52 13.59 11.68
N ASP A 255 21.62 14.05 11.10
CA ASP A 255 22.96 14.07 11.73
C ASP A 255 23.05 14.99 12.95
N LYS A 256 22.11 15.92 13.14
CA LYS A 256 22.17 16.94 14.20
C LYS A 256 21.66 16.43 15.55
N LEU A 257 21.05 15.24 15.60
CA LEU A 257 20.54 14.62 16.82
C LEU A 257 21.62 13.97 17.70
N GLY A 258 22.85 13.83 17.18
CA GLY A 258 23.93 13.01 17.74
C GLY A 258 24.45 13.35 19.14
N LYS A 259 23.82 14.28 19.89
CA LYS A 259 24.32 14.74 21.20
C LYS A 259 23.28 14.89 22.32
N THR A 260 22.00 14.64 22.05
CA THR A 260 20.94 15.17 22.94
C THR A 260 20.31 14.16 23.92
N ILE A 261 20.61 12.86 23.86
CA ILE A 261 19.87 11.86 24.65
C ILE A 261 20.80 10.82 25.27
N PRO A 262 20.91 10.78 26.61
CA PRO A 262 21.62 9.73 27.32
C PRO A 262 21.05 8.35 26.95
N ASN A 263 21.93 7.35 26.80
CA ASN A 263 21.57 5.93 26.60
C ASN A 263 20.89 5.57 25.26
N VAL A 264 20.89 6.47 24.28
CA VAL A 264 20.41 6.16 22.92
C VAL A 264 21.57 6.09 21.95
N THR A 265 21.67 4.97 21.23
CA THR A 265 22.65 4.83 20.15
C THR A 265 22.03 5.30 18.83
N ILE A 266 22.59 6.34 18.22
CA ILE A 266 22.09 6.91 16.96
C ILE A 266 22.86 6.33 15.77
N ILE A 267 22.15 5.89 14.73
CA ILE A 267 22.72 5.39 13.48
C ILE A 267 22.17 6.20 12.31
N ASN A 268 23.07 6.72 11.47
CA ASN A 268 22.66 7.43 10.27
C ASN A 268 22.19 6.45 9.16
N THR A 269 21.04 6.73 8.56
CA THR A 269 20.47 5.95 7.44
C THR A 269 21.39 5.83 6.23
N ASN A 270 22.21 6.84 5.93
CA ASN A 270 23.22 6.80 4.86
C ASN A 270 24.23 5.66 5.10
N LYS A 271 24.65 5.43 6.36
CA LYS A 271 25.57 4.33 6.67
C LYS A 271 24.96 2.97 6.35
N ILE A 272 23.68 2.80 6.65
CA ILE A 272 22.91 1.58 6.34
C ILE A 272 22.74 1.45 4.82
N PHE A 273 22.46 2.55 4.12
CA PHE A 273 22.27 2.53 2.68
C PHE A 273 23.58 2.26 1.91
N GLU A 274 24.72 2.79 2.35
CA GLU A 274 26.03 2.42 1.80
C GLU A 274 26.30 0.93 1.99
N TRP A 275 26.01 0.37 3.17
CA TRP A 275 26.09 -1.09 3.36
C TRP A 275 25.15 -1.84 2.40
N LEU A 276 23.91 -1.41 2.25
CA LEU A 276 22.95 -2.06 1.36
C LEU A 276 23.45 -2.07 -0.10
N LYS A 277 24.09 -0.99 -0.55
CA LYS A 277 24.70 -0.92 -1.90
C LYS A 277 25.81 -1.95 -2.12
N THR A 278 26.48 -2.40 -1.07
CA THR A 278 27.45 -3.53 -1.16
C THR A 278 26.76 -4.89 -1.33
N LYS A 279 25.45 -4.99 -1.05
CA LYS A 279 24.65 -6.22 -1.13
C LYS A 279 23.86 -6.27 -2.42
N THR A 280 24.56 -6.31 -3.56
CA THR A 280 23.97 -6.18 -4.90
C THR A 280 22.78 -7.11 -5.16
N GLU A 281 22.89 -8.40 -4.85
CA GLU A 281 21.79 -9.36 -5.04
C GLU A 281 20.62 -9.13 -4.08
N TYR A 282 20.90 -8.69 -2.84
CA TYR A 282 19.85 -8.36 -1.89
C TYR A 282 19.09 -7.11 -2.33
N LEU A 283 19.81 -6.05 -2.67
CA LEU A 283 19.24 -4.81 -3.21
C LEU A 283 18.37 -5.07 -4.45
N LYS A 284 18.85 -5.92 -5.37
CA LYS A 284 18.10 -6.33 -6.56
C LYS A 284 16.81 -7.09 -6.24
N ARG A 285 16.74 -7.81 -5.12
CA ARG A 285 15.51 -8.50 -4.71
C ARG A 285 14.53 -7.60 -3.98
N LEU A 286 15.01 -6.50 -3.39
CA LEU A 286 14.14 -5.47 -2.79
C LEU A 286 13.46 -4.60 -3.85
N SER A 287 14.03 -4.49 -5.05
CA SER A 287 13.51 -3.71 -6.17
C SER A 287 12.48 -4.43 -7.05
N ILE A 288 12.18 -5.70 -6.77
CA ILE A 288 11.23 -6.56 -7.51
C ILE A 288 9.86 -6.55 -6.84
#